data_AF-A0A1W1E6L2-F1
#
_entry.id   AF-A0A1W1E6L2-F1
#
_cell.length_a   1.000
_cell.length_b   1.000
_cell.length_c   1.000
_cell.angle_alpha   90.00
_cell.angle_beta   90.00
_cell.angle_gamma   90.00
#
_symmetry.space_group_name_H-M   'P 1'
#
loop_
_entity.id
_entity.type
_entity.pdbx_description
1 polymer ?
#
loop_
_entity_poly.entity_id
_entity_poly.type
_entity_poly.pdbx_seq_one_letter_code
_entity_poly.pdbx_strand_id
1 'polypeptide(L)'
;MPTPTIDNINFTNENNSPKVNINFSSVVGADSYIIQKGLDGNYEDITTTNTIFIDSNVEHAKKYTYKIFAKTNKFYSSPSSEVEVNTGYIFKSIGSENGLILENNCTNRCNSIYVPNSDIKLKAIANNGYKFNNWSGNCSGNANPLTITMNANKVCSAVFSLLVIGDQYIVNVSTTNGNINSNPSGINCGSDCDEVFNKNTVVSLTATPNSGYEFTDWGGSCSGNANPLTITINNNKSCAANFTLLNVDTDNDGHPDNQDAFPNDPNEWLDTDGDGTGNNADTDDDNDGMSDTWETVYGLNPLVDDSTGDLDNDGFTNLEEYQASTNPTDGADKPINYQQVYIQDNNKKINSGQNISLFVKYKTSDNDNTVSGLGMRIHYDASKLEQISITDIFGTPIGISSESENDGLTDYDNDSSTNRYYGIAWASVNSNWPNQRLPLDLFKFNFKVKDGLSVGEQTRLNFSSTSLSNGYTFQPTNSVLTVTNVTLDIDGDGSSDALTDGLLTLRYLFGFQDNTLIHNAIGANALRVSAANVKAFLDQNKLLLLDVDGNGSADALTDGLLILRYLFGFKDNTLINNAIGNGATRTTADEIKTYLQSVDL
;
A
#
# COMPACT_ATOMS: atom_id res chain seq x y z
N MET A 1 -31.13 -97.96 -18.55
CA MET A 1 -30.76 -96.70 -19.24
C MET A 1 -29.55 -96.09 -18.54
N PRO A 2 -28.69 -95.35 -19.24
CA PRO A 2 -27.64 -94.56 -18.59
C PRO A 2 -28.24 -93.60 -17.57
N THR A 3 -27.53 -93.39 -16.47
CA THR A 3 -27.92 -92.43 -15.43
C THR A 3 -27.60 -91.01 -15.90
N PRO A 4 -28.55 -90.06 -15.84
CA PRO A 4 -28.24 -88.65 -16.16
C PRO A 4 -27.24 -88.06 -15.15
N THR A 5 -26.39 -87.15 -15.60
CA THR A 5 -25.42 -86.43 -14.77
C THR A 5 -25.84 -84.97 -14.65
N ILE A 6 -25.86 -84.45 -13.42
CA ILE A 6 -26.07 -83.02 -13.15
C ILE A 6 -24.75 -82.30 -13.42
N ASP A 7 -24.77 -81.34 -14.34
CA ASP A 7 -23.58 -80.62 -14.80
C ASP A 7 -23.32 -79.38 -13.94
N ASN A 8 -24.37 -78.61 -13.65
CA ASN A 8 -24.32 -77.53 -12.68
C ASN A 8 -25.72 -77.24 -12.09
N ILE A 9 -25.72 -76.59 -10.94
CA ILE A 9 -26.91 -75.99 -10.37
C ILE A 9 -26.59 -74.55 -10.03
N ASN A 10 -27.38 -73.63 -10.58
CA ASN A 10 -27.25 -72.20 -10.31
C ASN A 10 -28.48 -71.69 -9.56
N PHE A 11 -28.22 -70.87 -8.55
CA PHE A 11 -29.24 -70.10 -7.86
C PHE A 11 -29.39 -68.74 -8.55
N THR A 12 -30.63 -68.39 -8.89
CA THR A 12 -30.96 -67.05 -9.36
C THR A 12 -32.09 -66.48 -8.51
N ASN A 13 -31.94 -65.22 -8.10
CA ASN A 13 -33.02 -64.49 -7.45
C ASN A 13 -33.62 -63.53 -8.48
N GLU A 14 -34.76 -63.90 -9.05
CA GLU A 14 -35.53 -63.03 -9.94
C GLU A 14 -36.72 -62.47 -9.16
N ASN A 15 -36.85 -61.14 -9.10
CA ASN A 15 -37.96 -60.45 -8.43
C ASN A 15 -38.23 -60.92 -6.98
N ASN A 16 -37.18 -61.10 -6.16
CA ASN A 16 -37.28 -61.57 -4.77
C ASN A 16 -37.92 -62.96 -4.60
N SER A 17 -37.95 -63.76 -5.66
CA SER A 17 -38.37 -65.16 -5.63
C SER A 17 -37.17 -66.06 -5.92
N PRO A 18 -36.81 -66.97 -4.98
CA PRO A 18 -35.65 -67.84 -5.15
C PRO A 18 -35.96 -68.88 -6.23
N LYS A 19 -35.12 -68.94 -7.26
CA LYS A 19 -35.23 -69.93 -8.35
C LYS A 19 -33.98 -70.81 -8.40
N VAL A 20 -34.19 -72.09 -8.69
CA VAL A 20 -33.11 -73.07 -8.85
C VAL A 20 -33.08 -73.54 -10.30
N ASN A 21 -31.96 -73.29 -10.98
CA ASN A 21 -31.73 -73.73 -12.35
C ASN A 21 -30.81 -74.95 -12.32
N ILE A 22 -31.30 -76.10 -12.81
CA ILE A 22 -30.57 -77.36 -12.82
C ILE A 22 -30.24 -77.70 -14.26
N ASN A 23 -28.95 -77.70 -14.61
CA ASN A 23 -28.48 -78.15 -15.91
C ASN A 23 -27.93 -79.57 -15.79
N PHE A 24 -28.34 -80.43 -16.72
CA PHE A 24 -27.94 -81.82 -16.74
C PHE A 24 -27.80 -82.32 -18.18
N SER A 25 -26.96 -83.32 -18.36
CA SER A 25 -26.66 -83.88 -19.66
C SER A 25 -27.78 -84.79 -20.15
N SER A 26 -28.18 -84.62 -21.42
CA SER A 26 -29.20 -85.47 -22.05
C SER A 26 -28.69 -86.90 -22.23
N VAL A 27 -29.51 -87.88 -21.89
CA VAL A 27 -29.25 -89.31 -22.08
C VAL A 27 -29.84 -89.78 -23.40
N VAL A 28 -29.01 -90.42 -24.24
CA VAL A 28 -29.43 -90.99 -25.54
C VAL A 28 -30.53 -92.03 -25.33
N GLY A 29 -31.69 -91.83 -25.98
CA GLY A 29 -32.83 -92.75 -25.92
C GLY A 29 -33.85 -92.48 -24.82
N ALA A 30 -33.75 -91.37 -24.07
CA ALA A 30 -34.78 -90.92 -23.13
C ALA A 30 -35.87 -90.09 -23.82
N ASP A 31 -37.15 -90.34 -23.50
CA ASP A 31 -38.30 -89.58 -24.01
C ASP A 31 -38.58 -88.32 -23.16
N SER A 32 -38.26 -88.37 -21.86
CA SER A 32 -38.46 -87.28 -20.89
C SER A 32 -37.60 -87.47 -19.63
N TYR A 33 -37.60 -86.48 -18.73
CA TYR A 33 -36.92 -86.56 -17.44
C TYR A 33 -37.88 -86.27 -16.29
N ILE A 34 -37.67 -86.94 -15.16
CA ILE A 34 -38.33 -86.62 -13.89
C ILE A 34 -37.29 -86.04 -12.95
N ILE A 35 -37.60 -84.90 -12.35
CA ILE A 35 -36.79 -84.31 -11.27
C ILE A 35 -37.55 -84.54 -9.97
N GLN A 36 -36.90 -85.19 -9.01
CA GLN A 36 -37.40 -85.24 -7.64
C GLN A 36 -36.77 -84.13 -6.83
N LYS A 37 -37.62 -83.32 -6.17
CA LYS A 37 -37.22 -82.30 -5.20
C LYS A 37 -37.49 -82.82 -3.81
N GLY A 38 -36.44 -82.94 -3.01
CA GLY A 38 -36.48 -83.38 -1.63
C GLY A 38 -36.38 -82.19 -0.66
N LEU A 39 -37.23 -82.15 0.35
CA LEU A 39 -37.05 -81.32 1.55
C LEU A 39 -37.16 -82.23 2.78
N ASP A 40 -36.14 -82.20 3.64
CA ASP A 40 -36.09 -82.98 4.89
C ASP A 40 -36.41 -84.49 4.70
N GLY A 41 -35.97 -85.06 3.57
CA GLY A 41 -36.12 -86.48 3.23
C GLY A 41 -37.43 -86.86 2.51
N ASN A 42 -38.37 -85.94 2.35
CA ASN A 42 -39.60 -86.14 1.55
C ASN A 42 -39.41 -85.62 0.13
N TYR A 43 -39.63 -86.47 -0.87
CA TYR A 43 -39.45 -86.13 -2.28
C TYR A 43 -40.79 -85.94 -2.99
N GLU A 44 -40.91 -84.85 -3.75
CA GLU A 44 -42.00 -84.58 -4.69
C GLU A 44 -41.49 -84.67 -6.13
N ASP A 45 -42.29 -85.28 -7.02
CA ASP A 45 -41.98 -85.36 -8.45
C ASP A 45 -42.35 -84.03 -9.14
N ILE A 46 -41.37 -83.42 -9.80
CA ILE A 46 -41.53 -82.26 -10.67
C ILE A 46 -41.42 -82.74 -12.12
N THR A 47 -42.52 -82.65 -12.88
CA THR A 47 -42.59 -83.14 -14.27
C THR A 47 -42.29 -82.04 -15.26
N THR A 48 -41.34 -82.24 -16.18
CA THR A 48 -40.97 -81.19 -17.14
C THR A 48 -40.36 -81.71 -18.45
N THR A 49 -40.46 -80.90 -19.52
CA THR A 49 -39.81 -81.08 -20.83
C THR A 49 -38.36 -80.56 -20.85
N ASN A 50 -37.60 -80.85 -21.92
CA ASN A 50 -36.12 -80.78 -22.08
C ASN A 50 -35.36 -79.46 -21.78
N THR A 51 -35.91 -78.55 -21.00
CA THR A 51 -35.20 -77.43 -20.35
C THR A 51 -36.08 -76.97 -19.20
N ILE A 52 -35.54 -76.93 -17.98
CA ILE A 52 -36.36 -76.65 -16.79
C ILE A 52 -35.92 -75.39 -16.08
N PHE A 53 -36.81 -74.40 -16.14
CA PHE A 53 -36.99 -73.39 -15.09
C PHE A 53 -37.85 -74.01 -13.98
N ILE A 54 -37.27 -74.27 -12.81
CA ILE A 54 -38.05 -74.74 -11.66
C ILE A 54 -38.56 -73.50 -10.92
N ASP A 55 -39.78 -73.05 -11.26
CA ASP A 55 -40.56 -72.16 -10.40
C ASP A 55 -41.34 -73.03 -9.42
N SER A 56 -40.61 -73.67 -8.51
CA SER A 56 -41.24 -74.38 -7.40
C SER A 56 -41.20 -73.44 -6.21
N ASN A 57 -42.31 -73.30 -5.50
CA ASN A 57 -42.41 -72.62 -4.21
C ASN A 57 -41.34 -73.16 -3.24
N VAL A 58 -40.12 -72.62 -3.31
CA VAL A 58 -39.02 -72.95 -2.41
C VAL A 58 -38.91 -71.85 -1.38
N GLU A 59 -38.86 -72.25 -0.11
CA GLU A 59 -38.67 -71.32 0.98
C GLU A 59 -37.21 -70.89 1.06
N HIS A 60 -36.97 -69.64 1.48
CA HIS A 60 -35.64 -69.13 1.77
C HIS A 60 -34.98 -69.91 2.93
N ALA A 61 -33.65 -69.96 2.92
CA ALA A 61 -32.85 -70.62 3.96
C ALA A 61 -33.20 -72.10 4.19
N LYS A 62 -33.66 -72.79 3.14
CA LYS A 62 -33.90 -74.23 3.15
C LYS A 62 -32.89 -74.95 2.27
N LYS A 63 -32.66 -76.21 2.61
CA LYS A 63 -31.80 -77.13 1.88
C LYS A 63 -32.69 -78.10 1.11
N TYR A 64 -32.61 -78.04 -0.22
CA TYR A 64 -33.34 -78.95 -1.09
C TYR A 64 -32.37 -79.92 -1.76
N THR A 65 -32.76 -81.18 -1.84
CA THR A 65 -31.98 -82.24 -2.50
C THR A 65 -32.65 -82.62 -3.80
N TYR A 66 -31.92 -82.58 -4.91
CA TYR A 66 -32.45 -82.92 -6.23
C TYR A 66 -31.87 -84.22 -6.76
N LYS A 67 -32.72 -85.01 -7.42
CA LYS A 67 -32.35 -86.21 -8.20
C LYS A 67 -33.04 -86.18 -9.54
N ILE A 68 -32.37 -86.67 -10.57
CA ILE A 68 -32.91 -86.72 -11.93
C ILE A 68 -32.98 -88.18 -12.41
N PHE A 69 -34.09 -88.51 -13.06
CA PHE A 69 -34.34 -89.81 -13.68
C PHE A 69 -34.62 -89.60 -15.17
N ALA A 70 -33.96 -90.38 -16.03
CA ALA A 70 -34.34 -90.48 -17.43
C ALA A 70 -35.52 -91.46 -17.58
N LYS A 71 -36.54 -91.08 -18.36
CA LYS A 71 -37.77 -91.84 -18.56
C LYS A 71 -37.98 -92.15 -20.04
N THR A 72 -38.42 -93.37 -20.33
CA THR A 72 -39.05 -93.74 -21.61
C THR A 72 -40.49 -94.17 -21.36
N ASN A 73 -41.24 -94.40 -22.43
CA ASN A 73 -42.61 -94.92 -22.37
C ASN A 73 -42.81 -96.22 -21.55
N LYS A 74 -41.75 -96.95 -21.17
CA LYS A 74 -41.86 -98.21 -20.38
C LYS A 74 -40.94 -98.35 -19.17
N PHE A 75 -39.87 -97.56 -19.02
CA PHE A 75 -38.86 -97.76 -17.96
C PHE A 75 -38.25 -96.45 -17.44
N TYR A 76 -37.63 -96.51 -16.25
CA TYR A 76 -36.84 -95.43 -15.62
C TYR A 76 -35.35 -95.81 -15.52
N SER A 77 -34.47 -94.82 -15.54
CA SER A 77 -33.05 -95.01 -15.14
C SER A 77 -32.90 -95.11 -13.62
N SER A 78 -31.73 -95.52 -13.15
CA SER A 78 -31.30 -95.20 -11.78
C SER A 78 -31.23 -93.67 -11.60
N PRO A 79 -31.42 -93.14 -10.37
CA PRO A 79 -31.29 -91.71 -10.11
C PRO A 79 -29.87 -91.22 -10.34
N SER A 80 -29.75 -89.94 -10.74
CA SER A 80 -28.49 -89.21 -10.60
C SER A 80 -28.02 -89.19 -9.14
N SER A 81 -26.74 -88.86 -8.93
CA SER A 81 -26.27 -88.47 -7.59
C SER A 81 -27.14 -87.35 -7.03
N GLU A 82 -27.37 -87.41 -5.72
CA GLU A 82 -28.03 -86.33 -4.98
C GLU A 82 -27.18 -85.07 -5.05
N VAL A 83 -27.82 -83.95 -5.39
CA VAL A 83 -27.19 -82.64 -5.30
C VAL A 83 -28.03 -81.77 -4.39
N GLU A 84 -27.35 -81.20 -3.39
CA GLU A 84 -27.97 -80.35 -2.38
C GLU A 84 -27.81 -78.88 -2.76
N VAL A 85 -28.88 -78.11 -2.59
CA VAL A 85 -28.96 -76.70 -2.96
C VAL A 85 -29.55 -75.91 -1.82
N ASN A 86 -28.85 -74.85 -1.40
CA ASN A 86 -29.33 -73.89 -0.41
C ASN A 86 -29.92 -72.66 -1.11
N THR A 87 -31.17 -72.31 -0.80
CA THR A 87 -31.97 -71.29 -1.50
C THR A 87 -31.64 -69.83 -1.15
N GLY A 88 -30.42 -69.57 -0.70
CA GLY A 88 -29.97 -68.25 -0.28
C GLY A 88 -30.47 -67.82 1.10
N TYR A 89 -29.85 -66.75 1.62
CA TYR A 89 -30.18 -66.16 2.91
C TYR A 89 -30.67 -64.73 2.75
N ILE A 90 -31.65 -64.35 3.57
CA ILE A 90 -32.21 -63.01 3.61
C ILE A 90 -31.32 -62.12 4.47
N PHE A 91 -30.89 -60.99 3.91
CA PHE A 91 -30.33 -59.88 4.66
C PHE A 91 -31.37 -58.77 4.80
N LYS A 92 -31.50 -58.25 6.02
CA LYS A 92 -32.33 -57.09 6.33
C LYS A 92 -31.52 -56.04 7.09
N SER A 93 -31.46 -54.83 6.56
CA SER A 93 -30.93 -53.68 7.28
C SER A 93 -32.05 -52.93 8.01
N ILE A 94 -31.76 -52.50 9.24
CA ILE A 94 -32.63 -51.59 10.00
C ILE A 94 -31.89 -50.25 10.11
N GLY A 95 -32.25 -49.29 9.25
CA GLY A 95 -31.86 -47.89 9.40
C GLY A 95 -32.54 -47.25 10.61
N SER A 96 -31.93 -46.19 11.16
CA SER A 96 -32.48 -45.41 12.28
C SER A 96 -32.78 -43.98 11.83
N GLU A 97 -33.58 -43.22 12.59
CA GLU A 97 -33.78 -41.77 12.35
C GLU A 97 -32.48 -40.96 12.53
N ASN A 98 -31.47 -41.54 13.19
CA ASN A 98 -30.21 -40.89 13.56
C ASN A 98 -29.04 -41.21 12.62
N GLY A 99 -29.28 -41.99 11.55
CA GLY A 99 -28.26 -42.36 10.58
C GLY A 99 -28.69 -43.47 9.61
N LEU A 100 -28.00 -43.56 8.48
CA LEU A 100 -28.29 -44.44 7.35
C LEU A 100 -27.29 -45.61 7.28
N ILE A 101 -27.73 -46.74 6.72
CA ILE A 101 -26.87 -47.88 6.36
C ILE A 101 -26.81 -47.95 4.85
N LEU A 102 -25.62 -47.78 4.28
CA LEU A 102 -25.34 -48.03 2.86
C LEU A 102 -24.88 -49.48 2.69
N GLU A 103 -25.71 -50.25 1.99
CA GLU A 103 -25.31 -51.49 1.32
C GLU A 103 -24.96 -51.14 -0.12
N ASN A 104 -24.11 -51.93 -0.79
CA ASN A 104 -23.55 -51.64 -2.12
C ASN A 104 -24.57 -51.25 -3.23
N ASN A 105 -25.90 -51.28 -3.02
CA ASN A 105 -26.91 -50.84 -3.98
C ASN A 105 -28.24 -50.28 -3.39
N CYS A 106 -28.29 -49.80 -2.14
CA CYS A 106 -29.58 -49.37 -1.57
C CYS A 106 -29.44 -48.35 -0.41
N THR A 107 -30.34 -47.35 -0.37
CA THR A 107 -30.14 -46.08 0.37
C THR A 107 -31.03 -45.87 1.59
N ASN A 108 -31.98 -46.76 1.94
CA ASN A 108 -32.74 -46.57 3.19
C ASN A 108 -33.34 -47.84 3.84
N ARG A 109 -33.76 -48.87 3.09
CA ARG A 109 -34.18 -50.18 3.64
C ARG A 109 -34.03 -51.29 2.61
N CYS A 110 -33.21 -52.29 2.89
CA CYS A 110 -32.89 -53.34 1.93
C CYS A 110 -33.30 -54.69 2.51
N ASN A 111 -34.28 -55.33 1.86
CA ASN A 111 -34.56 -56.75 2.03
C ASN A 111 -33.99 -57.43 0.78
N SER A 112 -32.74 -57.87 0.87
CA SER A 112 -32.00 -58.44 -0.25
C SER A 112 -31.67 -59.90 0.06
N ILE A 113 -31.76 -60.77 -0.94
CA ILE A 113 -31.42 -62.20 -0.80
C ILE A 113 -30.03 -62.41 -1.39
N TYR A 114 -29.16 -63.06 -0.62
CA TYR A 114 -27.77 -63.28 -0.95
C TYR A 114 -27.45 -64.77 -1.09
N VAL A 115 -26.49 -65.06 -1.97
CA VAL A 115 -25.97 -66.41 -2.17
C VAL A 115 -25.28 -66.88 -0.88
N PRO A 116 -25.44 -68.15 -0.46
CA PRO A 116 -24.75 -68.67 0.71
C PRO A 116 -23.23 -68.46 0.61
N ASN A 117 -22.62 -68.04 1.71
CA ASN A 117 -21.20 -67.74 1.87
C ASN A 117 -20.68 -66.52 1.08
N SER A 118 -21.54 -65.70 0.47
CA SER A 118 -21.10 -64.42 -0.11
C SER A 118 -20.87 -63.37 0.97
N ASP A 119 -19.93 -62.46 0.74
CA ASP A 119 -19.66 -61.32 1.62
C ASP A 119 -20.45 -60.07 1.23
N ILE A 120 -21.01 -59.38 2.21
CA ILE A 120 -21.67 -58.08 2.09
C ILE A 120 -20.85 -57.03 2.83
N LYS A 121 -20.62 -55.88 2.20
CA LYS A 121 -20.03 -54.71 2.86
C LYS A 121 -21.13 -53.71 3.26
N LEU A 122 -21.17 -53.38 4.54
CA LEU A 122 -22.09 -52.42 5.14
C LEU A 122 -21.31 -51.18 5.59
N LYS A 123 -21.82 -49.99 5.29
CA LYS A 123 -21.28 -48.72 5.80
C LYS A 123 -22.36 -47.94 6.53
N ALA A 124 -22.14 -47.64 7.81
CA ALA A 124 -23.01 -46.76 8.57
C ALA A 124 -22.59 -45.30 8.37
N ILE A 125 -23.56 -44.41 8.15
CA ILE A 125 -23.37 -42.95 8.04
C ILE A 125 -24.27 -42.29 9.08
N ALA A 126 -23.67 -41.58 10.04
CA ALA A 126 -24.43 -40.87 11.06
C ALA A 126 -25.00 -39.55 10.51
N ASN A 127 -26.19 -39.17 10.97
CA ASN A 127 -26.75 -37.85 10.69
C ASN A 127 -25.99 -36.77 11.48
N ASN A 128 -26.13 -35.50 11.07
CA ASN A 128 -25.50 -34.38 11.76
C ASN A 128 -25.88 -34.37 13.26
N GLY A 129 -24.90 -34.25 14.15
CA GLY A 129 -25.09 -34.30 15.60
C GLY A 129 -25.12 -35.71 16.22
N TYR A 130 -24.79 -36.77 15.47
CA TYR A 130 -24.74 -38.15 15.95
C TYR A 130 -23.43 -38.84 15.55
N LYS A 131 -23.01 -39.86 16.30
CA LYS A 131 -21.91 -40.76 15.94
C LYS A 131 -22.37 -42.21 15.86
N PHE A 132 -21.76 -42.98 14.96
CA PHE A 132 -21.92 -44.43 14.90
C PHE A 132 -21.16 -45.08 16.07
N ASN A 133 -21.82 -45.95 16.81
CA ASN A 133 -21.22 -46.65 17.95
C ASN A 133 -20.75 -48.04 17.56
N ASN A 134 -21.69 -48.87 17.08
CA ASN A 134 -21.45 -50.26 16.77
C ASN A 134 -22.60 -50.84 15.93
N TRP A 135 -22.34 -51.99 15.33
CA TRP A 135 -23.38 -52.84 14.74
C TRP A 135 -24.02 -53.70 15.84
N SER A 136 -25.31 -53.97 15.65
CA SER A 136 -26.12 -54.83 16.51
C SER A 136 -27.04 -55.74 15.68
N GLY A 137 -27.74 -56.66 16.37
CA GLY A 137 -28.49 -57.74 15.72
C GLY A 137 -27.57 -58.90 15.38
N ASN A 138 -27.65 -59.41 14.16
CA ASN A 138 -26.81 -60.50 13.66
C ASN A 138 -25.46 -60.02 13.08
N CYS A 139 -25.22 -58.71 13.09
CA CYS A 139 -23.94 -58.08 12.78
C CYS A 139 -23.46 -57.42 14.06
N SER A 140 -22.47 -58.00 14.74
CA SER A 140 -21.88 -57.43 15.96
C SER A 140 -20.49 -56.87 15.67
N GLY A 141 -20.12 -55.79 16.35
CA GLY A 141 -18.77 -55.22 16.29
C GLY A 141 -18.76 -53.75 15.89
N ASN A 142 -17.57 -53.14 15.92
CA ASN A 142 -17.42 -51.68 15.81
C ASN A 142 -16.77 -51.24 14.48
N ALA A 143 -16.36 -52.19 13.63
CA ALA A 143 -15.76 -51.87 12.34
C ALA A 143 -16.79 -51.20 11.42
N ASN A 144 -16.41 -50.08 10.79
CA ASN A 144 -17.22 -49.38 9.79
C ASN A 144 -16.31 -48.87 8.66
N PRO A 145 -16.38 -49.41 7.44
CA PRO A 145 -17.36 -50.40 6.96
C PRO A 145 -17.16 -51.80 7.58
N LEU A 146 -18.25 -52.55 7.71
CA LEU A 146 -18.28 -53.94 8.18
C LEU A 146 -18.49 -54.89 7.00
N THR A 147 -17.65 -55.91 6.89
CA THR A 147 -17.88 -57.05 5.98
C THR A 147 -18.51 -58.20 6.75
N ILE A 148 -19.61 -58.76 6.26
CA ILE A 148 -20.26 -59.95 6.83
C ILE A 148 -20.42 -61.05 5.78
N THR A 149 -20.26 -62.30 6.21
CA THR A 149 -20.52 -63.46 5.35
C THR A 149 -21.93 -63.99 5.54
N MET A 150 -22.66 -64.21 4.46
CA MET A 150 -24.05 -64.70 4.49
C MET A 150 -24.11 -66.22 4.68
N ASN A 151 -24.05 -66.66 5.93
CA ASN A 151 -24.16 -68.08 6.34
C ASN A 151 -25.49 -68.44 7.02
N ALA A 152 -26.36 -67.46 7.23
CA ALA A 152 -27.70 -67.58 7.79
C ALA A 152 -28.49 -66.33 7.40
N ASN A 153 -29.81 -66.30 7.67
CA ASN A 153 -30.57 -65.05 7.61
C ASN A 153 -29.98 -64.06 8.63
N LYS A 154 -29.77 -62.81 8.23
CA LYS A 154 -29.17 -61.77 9.08
C LYS A 154 -30.02 -60.51 9.09
N VAL A 155 -30.31 -60.02 10.29
CA VAL A 155 -30.87 -58.69 10.53
C VAL A 155 -29.82 -57.84 11.21
N CYS A 156 -29.43 -56.73 10.59
CA CYS A 156 -28.35 -55.89 11.07
C CYS A 156 -28.78 -54.45 11.25
N SER A 157 -28.44 -53.90 12.41
CA SER A 157 -28.82 -52.54 12.82
C SER A 157 -27.58 -51.75 13.20
N ALA A 158 -27.48 -50.52 12.72
CA ALA A 158 -26.45 -49.59 13.15
C ALA A 158 -26.95 -48.80 14.37
N VAL A 159 -26.18 -48.81 15.45
CA VAL A 159 -26.49 -48.06 16.67
C VAL A 159 -25.79 -46.71 16.60
N PHE A 160 -26.56 -45.64 16.77
CA PHE A 160 -26.07 -44.26 16.83
C PHE A 160 -26.40 -43.65 18.19
N SER A 161 -25.54 -42.76 18.66
CA SER A 161 -25.81 -41.90 19.81
C SER A 161 -25.57 -40.44 19.45
N LEU A 162 -26.23 -39.53 20.18
CA LEU A 162 -25.91 -38.11 20.14
C LEU A 162 -24.41 -37.89 20.28
N LEU A 163 -23.87 -37.03 19.43
CA LEU A 163 -22.51 -36.51 19.58
C LEU A 163 -22.53 -35.55 20.77
N VAL A 164 -22.01 -36.01 21.91
CA VAL A 164 -21.88 -35.18 23.11
C VAL A 164 -20.67 -34.26 22.93
N ILE A 165 -20.81 -32.99 23.31
CA ILE A 165 -19.85 -31.87 23.15
C ILE A 165 -18.56 -32.11 23.99
N GLY A 166 -17.79 -33.15 23.64
CA GLY A 166 -16.57 -33.56 24.34
C GLY A 166 -15.60 -34.42 23.52
N ASP A 167 -15.95 -34.79 22.28
CA ASP A 167 -15.06 -35.46 21.32
C ASP A 167 -14.47 -34.47 20.28
N GLN A 168 -14.55 -33.17 20.55
CA GLN A 168 -13.99 -32.11 19.73
C GLN A 168 -13.09 -31.23 20.59
N TYR A 169 -12.02 -30.73 19.98
CA TYR A 169 -11.09 -29.82 20.62
C TYR A 169 -10.80 -28.65 19.70
N ILE A 170 -10.68 -27.46 20.29
CA ILE A 170 -10.33 -26.25 19.56
C ILE A 170 -8.81 -26.17 19.37
N VAL A 171 -8.40 -25.80 18.16
CA VAL A 171 -7.02 -25.42 17.83
C VAL A 171 -7.02 -23.92 17.62
N ASN A 172 -6.31 -23.20 18.48
CA ASN A 172 -6.05 -21.78 18.31
C ASN A 172 -4.64 -21.62 17.76
N VAL A 173 -4.47 -20.77 16.76
CA VAL A 173 -3.14 -20.41 16.24
C VAL A 173 -2.88 -18.92 16.39
N SER A 174 -1.62 -18.57 16.56
CA SER A 174 -1.18 -17.17 16.62
C SER A 174 0.11 -16.97 15.85
N THR A 175 0.23 -15.85 15.16
CA THR A 175 1.43 -15.45 14.43
C THR A 175 1.56 -13.94 14.39
N THR A 176 2.80 -13.48 14.35
CA THR A 176 3.18 -12.11 13.97
C THR A 176 4.19 -12.24 12.84
N ASN A 177 4.09 -11.40 11.79
CA ASN A 177 4.99 -11.40 10.62
C ASN A 177 4.94 -12.66 9.72
N GLY A 178 3.80 -13.36 9.73
CA GLY A 178 3.51 -14.46 8.81
C GLY A 178 2.04 -14.84 8.81
N ASN A 179 1.71 -15.93 8.11
CA ASN A 179 0.39 -16.55 8.06
C ASN A 179 0.48 -18.04 8.47
N ILE A 180 -0.60 -18.60 9.02
CA ILE A 180 -0.74 -20.02 9.33
C ILE A 180 -1.98 -20.60 8.64
N ASN A 181 -1.80 -21.66 7.86
CA ASN A 181 -2.89 -22.41 7.21
C ASN A 181 -2.95 -23.86 7.70
N SER A 182 -4.15 -24.46 7.78
CA SER A 182 -4.33 -25.88 8.15
C SER A 182 -4.76 -26.79 7.00
N ASN A 183 -4.40 -28.08 7.11
CA ASN A 183 -4.98 -29.18 6.35
C ASN A 183 -5.35 -30.35 7.30
N PRO A 184 -6.61 -30.78 7.43
CA PRO A 184 -7.81 -30.29 6.73
C PRO A 184 -8.05 -28.78 6.88
N SER A 185 -8.67 -28.16 5.88
CA SER A 185 -8.95 -26.72 5.86
C SER A 185 -9.87 -26.32 7.01
N GLY A 186 -9.60 -25.17 7.60
CA GLY A 186 -10.39 -24.60 8.71
C GLY A 186 -9.68 -23.42 9.38
N ILE A 187 -8.35 -23.37 9.30
CA ILE A 187 -7.56 -22.23 9.79
C ILE A 187 -6.86 -21.54 8.62
N ASN A 188 -7.01 -20.20 8.56
CA ASN A 188 -6.27 -19.27 7.69
C ASN A 188 -6.05 -17.97 8.48
N CYS A 189 -4.99 -17.98 9.29
CA CYS A 189 -4.81 -17.00 10.35
C CYS A 189 -4.35 -15.65 9.82
N GLY A 190 -5.31 -14.75 9.79
CA GLY A 190 -5.32 -13.42 9.18
C GLY A 190 -6.76 -12.94 9.11
N SER A 191 -7.70 -13.87 8.91
CA SER A 191 -9.14 -13.68 9.10
C SER A 191 -9.78 -14.73 10.02
N ASP A 192 -9.20 -15.93 10.13
CA ASP A 192 -9.72 -17.03 10.93
C ASP A 192 -8.58 -17.83 11.57
N CYS A 193 -8.40 -17.67 12.89
CA CYS A 193 -7.24 -18.17 13.63
C CYS A 193 -7.60 -19.32 14.60
N ASP A 194 -8.82 -19.83 14.57
CA ASP A 194 -9.24 -20.94 15.41
C ASP A 194 -10.22 -21.87 14.70
N GLU A 195 -10.12 -23.17 14.98
CA GLU A 195 -11.03 -24.16 14.40
C GLU A 195 -11.26 -25.33 15.35
N VAL A 196 -12.46 -25.91 15.30
CA VAL A 196 -12.87 -27.05 16.10
C VAL A 196 -12.68 -28.34 15.29
N PHE A 197 -11.70 -29.15 15.69
CA PHE A 197 -11.44 -30.45 15.07
C PHE A 197 -11.93 -31.61 15.93
N ASN A 198 -12.31 -32.70 15.28
CA ASN A 198 -12.66 -33.94 15.98
C ASN A 198 -11.41 -34.55 16.65
N LYS A 199 -11.59 -35.16 17.82
CA LYS A 199 -10.56 -35.92 18.52
C LYS A 199 -9.95 -36.99 17.61
N ASN A 200 -8.63 -37.15 17.70
CA ASN A 200 -7.76 -37.99 16.88
C ASN A 200 -7.61 -37.55 15.41
N THR A 201 -8.14 -36.39 15.01
CA THR A 201 -7.81 -35.80 13.70
C THR A 201 -6.32 -35.49 13.65
N VAL A 202 -5.69 -35.75 12.52
CA VAL A 202 -4.32 -35.32 12.23
C VAL A 202 -4.41 -34.06 11.39
N VAL A 203 -3.87 -32.96 11.90
CA VAL A 203 -3.88 -31.63 11.26
C VAL A 203 -2.45 -31.24 10.90
N SER A 204 -2.22 -30.79 9.67
CA SER A 204 -0.96 -30.19 9.23
C SER A 204 -1.10 -28.67 9.25
N LEU A 205 -0.27 -27.99 10.02
CA LEU A 205 -0.16 -26.53 10.08
C LEU A 205 1.03 -26.08 9.25
N THR A 206 0.82 -25.15 8.33
CA THR A 206 1.87 -24.57 7.49
C THR A 206 2.03 -23.10 7.82
N ALA A 207 3.23 -22.71 8.24
CA ALA A 207 3.60 -21.33 8.47
C ALA A 207 4.21 -20.73 7.18
N THR A 208 3.76 -19.56 6.77
CA THR A 208 4.29 -18.83 5.62
C THR A 208 4.80 -17.47 6.10
N PRO A 209 6.12 -17.20 6.09
CA PRO A 209 6.66 -15.90 6.48
C PRO A 209 6.17 -14.77 5.57
N ASN A 210 6.03 -13.57 6.12
CA ASN A 210 5.91 -12.35 5.32
C ASN A 210 7.24 -12.02 4.62
N SER A 211 7.21 -11.13 3.63
CA SER A 211 8.43 -10.62 2.99
C SER A 211 9.39 -10.04 4.05
N GLY A 212 10.67 -10.39 3.97
CA GLY A 212 11.70 -9.97 4.92
C GLY A 212 11.75 -10.80 6.22
N TYR A 213 11.00 -11.89 6.33
CA TYR A 213 11.05 -12.78 7.50
C TYR A 213 11.30 -14.24 7.11
N GLU A 214 11.85 -15.02 8.03
CA GLU A 214 11.95 -16.47 7.94
C GLU A 214 11.24 -17.16 9.12
N PHE A 215 10.73 -18.36 8.89
CA PHE A 215 10.11 -19.17 9.94
C PHE A 215 11.19 -19.78 10.84
N THR A 216 11.10 -19.59 12.15
CA THR A 216 12.05 -20.18 13.10
C THR A 216 11.57 -21.51 13.65
N ASP A 217 10.42 -21.48 14.32
CA ASP A 217 9.91 -22.59 15.09
C ASP A 217 8.43 -22.39 15.47
N TRP A 218 7.80 -23.50 15.87
CA TRP A 218 6.49 -23.49 16.49
C TRP A 218 6.63 -23.42 18.01
N GLY A 219 5.80 -22.60 18.64
CA GLY A 219 5.66 -22.45 20.08
C GLY A 219 4.30 -22.94 20.62
N GLY A 220 4.10 -22.71 21.93
CA GLY A 220 2.88 -23.10 22.64
C GLY A 220 2.76 -24.61 22.84
N SER A 221 1.58 -25.15 22.65
CA SER A 221 1.27 -26.59 22.79
C SER A 221 1.73 -27.44 21.60
N CYS A 222 2.36 -26.83 20.60
CA CYS A 222 2.67 -27.42 19.29
C CYS A 222 4.17 -27.32 18.95
N SER A 223 5.03 -27.26 19.97
CA SER A 223 6.47 -27.02 19.85
C SER A 223 7.18 -27.88 18.79
N GLY A 224 8.04 -27.27 17.97
CA GLY A 224 8.92 -27.98 17.03
C GLY A 224 9.34 -27.12 15.84
N ASN A 225 10.34 -27.60 15.07
CA ASN A 225 10.94 -26.80 13.99
C ASN A 225 10.48 -27.24 12.60
N ALA A 226 9.60 -28.25 12.51
CA ALA A 226 9.10 -28.75 11.24
C ALA A 226 8.05 -27.81 10.66
N ASN A 227 8.16 -27.48 9.38
CA ASN A 227 7.15 -26.72 8.64
C ASN A 227 6.95 -27.36 7.25
N PRO A 228 5.77 -27.94 6.95
CA PRO A 228 4.57 -28.01 7.78
C PRO A 228 4.71 -28.86 9.06
N LEU A 229 4.06 -28.45 10.14
CA LEU A 229 3.97 -29.19 11.41
C LEU A 229 2.72 -30.08 11.44
N THR A 230 2.90 -31.37 11.71
CA THR A 230 1.78 -32.30 11.89
C THR A 230 1.45 -32.49 13.37
N ILE A 231 0.20 -32.24 13.76
CA ILE A 231 -0.33 -32.42 15.13
C ILE A 231 -1.49 -33.40 15.15
N THR A 232 -1.64 -34.15 16.26
CA THR A 232 -2.83 -34.98 16.51
C THR A 232 -3.71 -34.33 17.57
N ILE A 233 -5.00 -34.20 17.28
CA ILE A 233 -5.98 -33.49 18.12
C ILE A 233 -6.45 -34.40 19.26
N ASN A 234 -5.79 -34.34 20.41
CA ASN A 234 -6.10 -35.15 21.59
C ASN A 234 -6.56 -34.35 22.81
N ASN A 235 -6.44 -33.02 22.75
CA ASN A 235 -6.94 -32.00 23.66
C ASN A 235 -6.97 -30.65 22.92
N ASN A 236 -7.45 -29.58 23.56
CA ASN A 236 -7.33 -28.23 23.01
C ASN A 236 -5.86 -27.89 22.76
N LYS A 237 -5.56 -27.26 21.62
CA LYS A 237 -4.21 -26.85 21.23
C LYS A 237 -4.16 -25.33 21.07
N SER A 238 -3.02 -24.77 21.46
CA SER A 238 -2.65 -23.39 21.18
C SER A 238 -1.27 -23.41 20.53
N CYS A 239 -1.18 -23.17 19.23
CA CYS A 239 0.08 -23.19 18.48
C CYS A 239 0.50 -21.77 18.13
N ALA A 240 1.78 -21.43 18.26
CA ALA A 240 2.30 -20.16 17.77
C ALA A 240 3.33 -20.44 16.67
N ALA A 241 3.32 -19.69 15.56
CA ALA A 241 4.43 -19.70 14.62
C ALA A 241 5.30 -18.47 14.88
N ASN A 242 6.59 -18.70 15.12
CA ASN A 242 7.57 -17.65 15.35
C ASN A 242 8.34 -17.39 14.05
N PHE A 243 8.70 -16.13 13.85
CA PHE A 243 9.44 -15.66 12.68
C PHE A 243 10.54 -14.69 13.12
N THR A 244 11.68 -14.74 12.45
CA THR A 244 12.78 -13.79 12.61
C THR A 244 12.93 -12.95 11.35
N LEU A 245 13.36 -11.71 11.51
CA LEU A 245 13.69 -10.85 10.39
C LEU A 245 14.87 -11.48 9.63
N LEU A 246 14.79 -11.46 8.30
CA LEU A 246 15.85 -11.89 7.43
C LEU A 246 16.87 -10.75 7.34
N ASN A 247 18.07 -10.97 7.87
CA ASN A 247 19.20 -10.06 7.69
C ASN A 247 19.82 -10.33 6.31
N VAL A 248 19.10 -9.94 5.26
CA VAL A 248 19.68 -9.87 3.91
C VAL A 248 20.65 -8.72 3.89
N ASP A 249 21.76 -8.93 3.21
CA ASP A 249 22.77 -7.93 2.90
C ASP A 249 22.97 -8.05 1.38
N THR A 250 22.31 -7.17 0.64
CA THR A 250 22.10 -7.30 -0.81
C THR A 250 23.37 -6.98 -1.59
N ASP A 251 24.21 -6.07 -1.11
CA ASP A 251 25.47 -5.69 -1.76
C ASP A 251 26.73 -6.24 -1.08
N ASN A 252 26.59 -6.88 0.08
CA ASN A 252 27.64 -7.57 0.85
C ASN A 252 28.69 -6.62 1.45
N ASP A 253 28.30 -5.43 1.86
CA ASP A 253 29.17 -4.49 2.58
C ASP A 253 29.27 -4.77 4.09
N GLY A 254 28.41 -5.65 4.61
CA GLY A 254 28.34 -6.04 6.02
C GLY A 254 27.24 -5.34 6.81
N HIS A 255 26.46 -4.45 6.19
CA HIS A 255 25.29 -3.80 6.74
C HIS A 255 24.01 -4.47 6.18
N PRO A 256 23.14 -5.04 7.03
CA PRO A 256 21.91 -5.65 6.53
C PRO A 256 20.97 -4.60 5.90
N ASP A 257 20.26 -4.96 4.83
CA ASP A 257 19.33 -4.10 4.07
C ASP A 257 18.33 -3.31 4.93
N ASN A 258 18.01 -3.82 6.12
CA ASN A 258 17.05 -3.20 7.05
C ASN A 258 17.69 -2.18 8.02
N GLN A 259 19.01 -2.00 7.96
CA GLN A 259 19.83 -1.09 8.74
C GLN A 259 20.79 -0.29 7.82
N ASP A 260 20.51 -0.34 6.52
CA ASP A 260 21.33 0.23 5.47
C ASP A 260 20.44 1.19 4.67
N ALA A 261 20.86 2.45 4.61
CA ALA A 261 20.16 3.49 3.85
C ALA A 261 20.30 3.28 2.33
N PHE A 262 21.34 2.58 1.89
CA PHE A 262 21.65 2.28 0.49
C PHE A 262 21.89 0.77 0.25
N PRO A 263 20.86 -0.10 0.35
CA PRO A 263 20.99 -1.56 0.27
C PRO A 263 21.52 -2.14 -1.05
N ASN A 264 21.94 -1.32 -2.01
CA ASN A 264 22.49 -1.77 -3.29
C ASN A 264 23.81 -1.08 -3.63
N ASP A 265 24.34 -0.22 -2.76
CA ASP A 265 25.64 0.43 -2.93
C ASP A 265 26.60 -0.01 -1.83
N PRO A 266 27.54 -0.93 -2.12
CA PRO A 266 28.41 -1.49 -1.09
C PRO A 266 29.45 -0.50 -0.53
N ASN A 267 29.40 0.77 -0.94
CA ASN A 267 30.25 1.84 -0.41
C ASN A 267 29.47 2.82 0.45
N GLU A 268 28.16 2.65 0.66
CA GLU A 268 27.33 3.56 1.45
C GLU A 268 26.34 2.77 2.30
N TRP A 269 26.28 3.05 3.60
CA TRP A 269 25.33 2.39 4.51
C TRP A 269 24.58 3.36 5.43
N LEU A 270 25.08 4.58 5.58
CA LEU A 270 24.55 5.61 6.46
C LEU A 270 24.26 6.88 5.67
N ASP A 271 23.17 7.54 6.04
CA ASP A 271 22.68 8.83 5.54
C ASP A 271 22.29 9.63 6.79
N THR A 272 23.23 10.41 7.34
CA THR A 272 23.06 11.07 8.65
C THR A 272 21.97 12.13 8.61
N ASP A 273 21.85 12.88 7.52
CA ASP A 273 20.93 14.01 7.36
C ASP A 273 19.65 13.68 6.57
N GLY A 274 19.62 12.54 5.87
CA GLY A 274 18.48 12.07 5.09
C GLY A 274 18.34 12.76 3.74
N ASP A 275 19.41 13.34 3.18
CA ASP A 275 19.36 14.06 1.90
C ASP A 275 19.40 13.12 0.67
N GLY A 276 19.73 11.85 0.91
CA GLY A 276 19.84 10.79 -0.10
C GLY A 276 21.23 10.60 -0.69
N THR A 277 22.25 11.27 -0.16
CA THR A 277 23.68 11.03 -0.37
C THR A 277 24.24 10.29 0.83
N GLY A 278 25.03 9.24 0.61
CA GLY A 278 25.61 8.49 1.72
C GLY A 278 26.85 9.19 2.29
N ASN A 279 27.11 9.00 3.58
CA ASN A 279 28.17 9.71 4.30
C ASN A 279 29.58 9.54 3.71
N ASN A 280 29.88 8.45 2.98
CA ASN A 280 31.22 8.31 2.39
C ASN A 280 31.39 9.18 1.13
N ALA A 281 30.29 9.59 0.49
CA ALA A 281 30.25 10.46 -0.67
C ALA A 281 29.87 11.90 -0.33
N ASP A 282 29.12 12.11 0.75
CA ASP A 282 28.80 13.43 1.26
C ASP A 282 30.06 14.14 1.80
N THR A 283 30.00 15.46 1.82
CA THR A 283 31.07 16.33 2.33
C THR A 283 30.61 17.21 3.49
N ASP A 284 29.34 17.11 3.87
CA ASP A 284 28.66 17.81 4.96
C ASP A 284 27.59 16.85 5.52
N ASP A 285 28.05 15.83 6.25
CA ASP A 285 27.29 14.64 6.68
C ASP A 285 26.03 14.98 7.51
N ASP A 286 26.00 16.11 8.20
CA ASP A 286 24.87 16.56 9.02
C ASP A 286 24.13 17.80 8.47
N ASN A 287 24.58 18.29 7.31
CA ASN A 287 24.01 19.41 6.57
C ASN A 287 23.88 20.71 7.39
N ASP A 288 24.79 20.93 8.34
CA ASP A 288 24.81 22.14 9.17
C ASP A 288 25.49 23.33 8.48
N GLY A 289 26.04 23.10 7.28
CA GLY A 289 26.65 24.10 6.43
C GLY A 289 28.15 24.25 6.65
N MET A 290 28.76 23.38 7.46
CA MET A 290 30.20 23.21 7.61
C MET A 290 30.64 21.88 6.98
N SER A 291 31.75 21.87 6.26
CA SER A 291 32.21 20.61 5.64
C SER A 291 32.91 19.69 6.64
N ASP A 292 32.75 18.36 6.52
CA ASP A 292 33.35 17.37 7.43
C ASP A 292 34.86 17.53 7.56
N THR A 293 35.52 17.89 6.45
CA THR A 293 36.97 18.08 6.41
C THR A 293 37.42 19.25 7.28
N TRP A 294 36.62 20.31 7.34
CA TRP A 294 36.90 21.49 8.17
C TRP A 294 36.61 21.16 9.64
N GLU A 295 35.46 20.56 9.93
CA GLU A 295 35.10 20.15 11.27
C GLU A 295 36.13 19.20 11.88
N THR A 296 36.55 18.18 11.12
CA THR A 296 37.60 17.24 11.53
C THR A 296 38.92 17.95 11.83
N VAL A 297 39.27 19.00 11.06
CA VAL A 297 40.49 19.79 11.28
C VAL A 297 40.43 20.56 12.60
N TYR A 298 39.26 21.08 12.97
CA TYR A 298 39.06 21.87 14.19
C TYR A 298 38.53 21.08 15.38
N GLY A 299 38.26 19.78 15.21
CA GLY A 299 37.83 18.87 16.28
C GLY A 299 36.33 18.95 16.60
N LEU A 300 35.53 19.44 15.66
CA LEU A 300 34.07 19.36 15.67
C LEU A 300 33.62 17.98 15.18
N ASN A 301 32.31 17.72 15.21
CA ASN A 301 31.76 16.39 14.92
C ASN A 301 30.88 16.40 13.66
N PRO A 302 31.38 15.87 12.52
CA PRO A 302 30.66 15.87 11.23
C PRO A 302 29.30 15.17 11.20
N LEU A 303 28.90 14.49 12.28
CA LEU A 303 27.67 13.70 12.34
C LEU A 303 26.58 14.38 13.18
N VAL A 304 26.82 15.60 13.66
CA VAL A 304 25.92 16.33 14.57
C VAL A 304 26.06 17.83 14.34
N ASP A 305 24.95 18.47 13.93
CA ASP A 305 24.83 19.94 13.84
C ASP A 305 25.34 20.62 15.12
N ASP A 306 26.57 21.09 15.04
CA ASP A 306 27.26 21.85 16.07
C ASP A 306 27.63 23.26 15.59
N SER A 307 27.12 23.65 14.41
CA SER A 307 27.16 24.97 13.78
C SER A 307 26.91 26.15 14.73
N THR A 308 26.03 25.98 15.73
CA THR A 308 25.64 27.02 16.70
C THR A 308 26.52 27.07 17.96
N GLY A 309 27.46 26.13 18.10
CA GLY A 309 28.47 26.12 19.15
C GLY A 309 29.46 27.29 19.02
N ASP A 310 30.11 27.64 20.12
CA ASP A 310 31.18 28.64 20.19
C ASP A 310 32.36 27.97 20.91
N LEU A 311 33.28 27.41 20.13
CA LEU A 311 34.30 26.48 20.62
C LEU A 311 35.39 27.18 21.45
N ASP A 312 35.71 28.44 21.15
CA ASP A 312 36.74 29.23 21.83
C ASP A 312 36.19 30.35 22.75
N ASN A 313 34.86 30.48 22.83
CA ASN A 313 34.09 31.41 23.68
C ASN A 313 34.37 32.88 23.35
N ASP A 314 34.55 33.17 22.08
CA ASP A 314 34.93 34.49 21.59
C ASP A 314 33.71 35.35 21.16
N GLY A 315 32.53 34.72 21.12
CA GLY A 315 31.24 35.29 20.79
C GLY A 315 30.72 34.99 19.39
N PHE A 316 31.48 34.28 18.55
CA PHE A 316 31.06 33.80 17.23
C PHE A 316 30.74 32.31 17.26
N THR A 317 29.80 31.90 16.42
CA THR A 317 29.47 30.49 16.24
C THR A 317 30.44 29.80 15.28
N ASN A 318 30.61 28.48 15.40
CA ASN A 318 31.45 27.68 14.51
C ASN A 318 31.15 27.95 13.03
N LEU A 319 29.86 28.06 12.67
CA LEU A 319 29.44 28.35 11.29
C LEU A 319 29.82 29.77 10.84
N GLU A 320 29.72 30.76 11.71
CA GLU A 320 30.14 32.13 11.39
C GLU A 320 31.64 32.19 11.11
N GLU A 321 32.43 31.40 11.83
CA GLU A 321 33.87 31.28 11.63
C GLU A 321 34.24 30.50 10.37
N TYR A 322 33.56 29.39 10.09
CA TYR A 322 33.68 28.65 8.84
C TYR A 322 33.46 29.59 7.63
N GLN A 323 32.36 30.34 7.65
CA GLN A 323 32.00 31.29 6.60
C GLN A 323 33.00 32.46 6.49
N ALA A 324 33.57 32.88 7.61
CA ALA A 324 34.59 33.93 7.64
C ALA A 324 36.01 33.42 7.35
N SER A 325 36.20 32.09 7.22
CA SER A 325 37.50 31.43 7.12
C SER A 325 38.44 31.78 8.28
N THR A 326 37.89 31.90 9.49
CA THR A 326 38.64 32.10 10.74
C THR A 326 38.79 30.78 11.51
N ASN A 327 39.64 30.78 12.52
CA ASN A 327 39.94 29.59 13.30
C ASN A 327 39.06 29.49 14.56
N PRO A 328 38.12 28.52 14.62
CA PRO A 328 37.18 28.37 15.75
C PRO A 328 37.79 27.86 17.05
N THR A 329 39.11 27.71 17.08
CA THR A 329 39.86 27.35 18.28
C THR A 329 40.75 28.48 18.79
N ASP A 330 40.76 29.63 18.12
CA ASP A 330 41.61 30.77 18.45
C ASP A 330 40.79 32.06 18.57
N GLY A 331 40.34 32.36 19.80
CA GLY A 331 39.47 33.52 20.06
C GLY A 331 40.10 34.90 19.84
N ALA A 332 41.30 34.96 19.24
CA ALA A 332 41.88 36.18 18.69
C ALA A 332 41.66 36.33 17.17
N ASP A 333 41.45 35.23 16.45
CA ASP A 333 41.16 35.18 15.01
C ASP A 333 39.65 35.18 14.79
N LYS A 334 39.06 36.38 14.83
CA LYS A 334 37.61 36.55 14.82
C LYS A 334 37.09 36.94 13.45
N PRO A 335 35.86 36.55 13.08
CA PRO A 335 35.14 37.14 11.97
C PRO A 335 35.14 38.68 12.08
N ILE A 336 35.51 39.35 10.99
CA ILE A 336 35.39 40.82 10.93
C ILE A 336 33.91 41.14 10.74
N ASN A 337 33.34 41.88 11.69
CA ASN A 337 31.95 42.31 11.60
C ASN A 337 31.66 43.03 10.27
N TYR A 338 30.43 42.91 9.78
CA TYR A 338 30.04 43.54 8.53
C TYR A 338 28.70 44.27 8.63
N GLN A 339 28.61 45.35 7.85
CA GLN A 339 27.38 46.06 7.55
C GLN A 339 26.85 45.54 6.22
N GLN A 340 25.63 45.01 6.22
CA GLN A 340 25.00 44.43 5.03
C GLN A 340 23.75 45.21 4.63
N VAL A 341 23.63 45.42 3.32
CA VAL A 341 22.43 45.94 2.67
C VAL A 341 21.95 44.96 1.61
N TYR A 342 20.65 44.84 1.46
CA TYR A 342 20.06 43.89 0.52
C TYR A 342 18.66 44.31 0.10
N ILE A 343 18.19 43.77 -1.03
CA ILE A 343 16.79 43.91 -1.45
C ILE A 343 15.96 42.82 -0.78
N GLN A 344 14.82 43.18 -0.18
CA GLN A 344 13.90 42.20 0.45
C GLN A 344 13.49 41.10 -0.54
N ASP A 345 13.09 41.49 -1.74
CA ASP A 345 12.72 40.59 -2.83
C ASP A 345 13.95 40.31 -3.70
N ASN A 346 14.97 39.66 -3.14
CA ASN A 346 16.18 39.36 -3.92
C ASN A 346 15.83 38.50 -5.14
N ASN A 347 16.44 38.81 -6.28
CA ASN A 347 16.20 38.14 -7.56
C ASN A 347 14.75 38.24 -8.09
N LYS A 348 14.06 39.34 -7.79
CA LYS A 348 12.68 39.59 -8.22
C LYS A 348 12.50 39.47 -9.75
N LYS A 349 11.48 38.75 -10.17
CA LYS A 349 11.01 38.70 -11.56
C LYS A 349 10.17 39.94 -11.86
N ILE A 350 10.39 40.55 -13.02
CA ILE A 350 9.80 41.84 -13.43
C ILE A 350 9.27 41.77 -14.86
N ASN A 351 8.26 42.57 -15.21
CA ASN A 351 7.75 42.66 -16.58
C ASN A 351 8.30 43.90 -17.29
N SER A 352 8.40 43.85 -18.62
CA SER A 352 8.77 45.03 -19.41
C SER A 352 7.68 46.11 -19.29
N GLY A 353 8.06 47.38 -19.13
CA GLY A 353 7.13 48.50 -18.98
C GLY A 353 6.56 48.70 -17.56
N GLN A 354 6.77 47.75 -16.64
CA GLN A 354 6.25 47.77 -15.28
C GLN A 354 6.93 48.84 -14.41
N ASN A 355 6.15 49.49 -13.53
CA ASN A 355 6.71 50.22 -12.39
C ASN A 355 6.94 49.26 -11.22
N ILE A 356 8.14 49.28 -10.65
CA ILE A 356 8.54 48.46 -9.50
C ILE A 356 8.96 49.32 -8.32
N SER A 357 8.71 48.80 -7.13
CA SER A 357 9.23 49.33 -5.85
C SER A 357 10.01 48.23 -5.15
N LEU A 358 11.24 48.55 -4.72
CA LEU A 358 12.15 47.61 -4.07
C LEU A 358 12.50 48.12 -2.68
N PHE A 359 12.24 47.31 -1.65
CA PHE A 359 12.64 47.63 -0.29
C PHE A 359 14.11 47.31 -0.09
N VAL A 360 14.89 48.32 0.33
CA VAL A 360 16.28 48.14 0.72
C VAL A 360 16.36 47.99 2.23
N LYS A 361 16.89 46.85 2.67
CA LYS A 361 17.05 46.48 4.07
C LYS A 361 18.50 46.61 4.52
N TYR A 362 18.68 46.74 5.82
CA TYR A 362 19.97 46.85 6.48
C TYR A 362 20.06 45.95 7.73
N LYS A 363 21.24 45.36 7.95
CA LYS A 363 21.63 44.69 9.21
C LYS A 363 23.14 44.78 9.44
N THR A 364 23.57 44.41 10.64
CA THR A 364 24.96 44.07 10.96
C THR A 364 25.06 42.57 11.24
N SER A 365 26.27 42.01 11.15
CA SER A 365 26.55 40.61 11.52
C SER A 365 26.25 40.32 13.00
N ASP A 366 26.59 41.26 13.87
CA ASP A 366 26.51 41.13 15.34
C ASP A 366 25.22 41.73 15.95
N ASN A 367 24.27 42.15 15.12
CA ASN A 367 23.06 42.88 15.51
C ASN A 367 23.31 44.20 16.27
N ASP A 368 24.53 44.76 16.28
CA ASP A 368 24.78 46.09 16.83
C ASP A 368 23.98 47.15 16.08
N ASN A 369 23.09 47.83 16.81
CA ASN A 369 22.28 48.94 16.30
C ASN A 369 22.75 50.30 16.80
N THR A 370 23.95 50.37 17.37
CA THR A 370 24.59 51.57 17.90
C THR A 370 25.84 51.95 17.10
N VAL A 371 25.88 51.60 15.82
CA VAL A 371 27.01 51.93 14.95
C VAL A 371 27.07 53.44 14.61
N SER A 372 28.19 53.90 14.04
CA SER A 372 28.41 55.33 13.75
C SER A 372 27.67 55.82 12.50
N GLY A 373 27.24 54.91 11.63
CA GLY A 373 26.46 55.23 10.45
C GLY A 373 26.70 54.27 9.30
N LEU A 374 26.18 54.65 8.13
CA LEU A 374 26.31 53.92 6.88
C LEU A 374 26.24 54.89 5.72
N GLY A 375 27.26 54.87 4.86
CA GLY A 375 27.27 55.53 3.56
C GLY A 375 27.38 54.48 2.46
N MET A 376 26.50 54.56 1.46
CA MET A 376 26.45 53.60 0.36
C MET A 376 26.13 54.26 -0.98
N ARG A 377 26.30 53.48 -2.05
CA ARG A 377 25.76 53.72 -3.38
C ARG A 377 24.92 52.52 -3.80
N ILE A 378 23.88 52.79 -4.59
CA ILE A 378 23.06 51.78 -5.24
C ILE A 378 23.22 51.94 -6.74
N HIS A 379 23.64 50.89 -7.42
CA HIS A 379 24.04 50.87 -8.81
C HIS A 379 22.98 50.15 -9.64
N TYR A 380 22.65 50.66 -10.82
CA TYR A 380 21.63 50.09 -11.70
C TYR A 380 21.95 50.32 -13.18
N ASP A 381 21.43 49.45 -14.04
CA ASP A 381 21.54 49.60 -15.49
C ASP A 381 20.48 50.56 -16.02
N ALA A 382 20.87 51.78 -16.35
CA ALA A 382 19.95 52.79 -16.88
C ALA A 382 19.53 52.54 -18.33
N SER A 383 20.06 51.52 -19.01
CA SER A 383 19.52 51.06 -20.29
C SER A 383 18.23 50.27 -20.10
N LYS A 384 18.04 49.61 -18.94
CA LYS A 384 16.89 48.75 -18.63
C LYS A 384 15.94 49.32 -17.57
N LEU A 385 16.45 50.15 -16.67
CA LEU A 385 15.67 50.77 -15.59
C LEU A 385 15.71 52.30 -15.70
N GLU A 386 14.57 52.93 -15.49
CA GLU A 386 14.43 54.37 -15.34
C GLU A 386 14.03 54.66 -13.89
N GLN A 387 14.83 55.46 -13.19
CA GLN A 387 14.55 55.77 -11.79
C GLN A 387 13.37 56.75 -11.68
N ILE A 388 12.42 56.47 -10.78
CA ILE A 388 11.24 57.30 -10.52
C ILE A 388 11.44 58.13 -9.26
N SER A 389 11.67 57.48 -8.11
CA SER A 389 11.82 58.13 -6.82
C SER A 389 12.50 57.23 -5.79
N ILE A 390 12.98 57.84 -4.71
CA ILE A 390 13.39 57.14 -3.50
C ILE A 390 12.44 57.59 -2.39
N THR A 391 11.80 56.64 -1.71
CA THR A 391 10.88 56.92 -0.60
C THR A 391 11.54 56.51 0.69
N ASP A 392 11.90 57.49 1.52
CA ASP A 392 12.43 57.25 2.86
C ASP A 392 11.41 56.51 3.73
N ILE A 393 11.85 55.44 4.41
CA ILE A 393 11.03 54.66 5.35
C ILE A 393 11.50 54.90 6.78
N PHE A 394 12.81 54.79 7.02
CA PHE A 394 13.36 54.82 8.37
C PHE A 394 13.47 56.23 8.95
N GLY A 395 14.05 57.17 8.20
CA GLY A 395 14.37 58.49 8.70
C GLY A 395 15.36 59.23 7.81
N THR A 396 15.18 60.55 7.74
CA THR A 396 15.77 61.39 6.71
C THR A 396 17.30 61.24 6.68
N PRO A 397 17.87 60.74 5.56
CA PRO A 397 19.31 60.63 5.41
C PRO A 397 19.99 61.99 5.54
N ILE A 398 21.24 61.99 6.02
CA ILE A 398 22.04 63.22 6.10
C ILE A 398 22.59 63.64 4.74
N GLY A 399 22.59 62.73 3.76
CA GLY A 399 22.96 62.99 2.38
C GLY A 399 22.26 62.02 1.43
N ILE A 400 21.67 62.55 0.36
CA ILE A 400 21.15 61.81 -0.79
C ILE A 400 21.65 62.57 -2.03
N SER A 401 22.21 61.88 -3.02
CA SER A 401 22.51 62.51 -4.30
C SER A 401 21.21 63.01 -4.95
N SER A 402 21.18 64.26 -5.42
CA SER A 402 19.95 64.88 -5.95
C SER A 402 19.45 64.23 -7.25
N GLU A 403 20.34 63.54 -7.96
CA GLU A 403 20.07 62.81 -9.19
C GLU A 403 21.02 61.60 -9.25
N SER A 404 20.79 60.68 -10.20
CA SER A 404 21.75 59.61 -10.42
C SER A 404 23.06 60.18 -10.97
N GLU A 405 24.15 59.56 -10.60
CA GLU A 405 25.48 59.89 -11.06
C GLU A 405 25.97 58.82 -12.04
N ASN A 406 26.92 59.17 -12.90
CA ASN A 406 27.44 58.26 -13.91
C ASN A 406 28.46 57.32 -13.26
N ASP A 407 28.29 56.02 -13.45
CA ASP A 407 29.22 55.03 -12.92
C ASP A 407 30.21 54.51 -13.97
N GLY A 408 29.95 54.73 -15.26
CA GLY A 408 30.72 54.10 -16.34
C GLY A 408 32.18 54.54 -16.52
N LEU A 409 32.70 55.47 -15.70
CA LEU A 409 34.09 55.95 -15.77
C LEU A 409 34.98 55.45 -14.63
N THR A 410 34.45 55.41 -13.40
CA THR A 410 35.20 54.99 -12.20
C THR A 410 34.78 53.61 -11.73
N ASP A 411 33.60 53.12 -12.15
CA ASP A 411 33.08 51.77 -11.92
C ASP A 411 33.20 51.35 -10.44
N TYR A 412 32.43 52.03 -9.59
CA TYR A 412 32.56 51.89 -8.13
C TYR A 412 32.11 50.53 -7.59
N ASP A 413 31.34 49.76 -8.37
CA ASP A 413 30.92 48.39 -8.05
C ASP A 413 31.65 47.32 -8.89
N ASN A 414 32.57 47.72 -9.77
CA ASN A 414 33.27 46.86 -10.73
C ASN A 414 32.32 46.05 -11.64
N ASP A 415 31.16 46.61 -11.96
CA ASP A 415 30.19 46.04 -12.88
C ASP A 415 29.78 47.07 -13.94
N SER A 416 30.45 47.00 -15.09
CA SER A 416 30.15 47.87 -16.23
C SER A 416 28.70 47.83 -16.75
N SER A 417 27.88 46.84 -16.35
CA SER A 417 26.46 46.79 -16.73
C SER A 417 25.60 47.78 -15.94
N THR A 418 26.00 48.14 -14.72
CA THR A 418 25.30 49.07 -13.82
C THR A 418 25.86 50.49 -13.94
N ASN A 419 25.56 51.13 -15.07
CA ASN A 419 26.17 52.40 -15.46
C ASN A 419 25.71 53.67 -14.70
N ARG A 420 24.81 53.56 -13.71
CA ARG A 420 24.32 54.69 -12.92
C ARG A 420 24.23 54.33 -11.45
N TYR A 421 24.48 55.29 -10.56
CA TYR A 421 24.28 55.09 -9.13
C TYR A 421 23.57 56.25 -8.42
N TYR A 422 23.05 55.96 -7.22
CA TYR A 422 22.59 56.95 -6.24
C TYR A 422 23.36 56.79 -4.93
N GLY A 423 23.89 57.88 -4.39
CA GLY A 423 24.58 57.90 -3.11
C GLY A 423 23.64 58.25 -1.97
N ILE A 424 23.68 57.50 -0.86
CA ILE A 424 22.87 57.77 0.34
C ILE A 424 23.73 57.55 1.59
N ALA A 425 23.56 58.41 2.60
CA ALA A 425 24.28 58.28 3.86
C ALA A 425 23.45 58.65 5.10
N TRP A 426 23.71 57.93 6.18
CA TRP A 426 23.32 58.25 7.55
C TRP A 426 24.56 58.28 8.45
N ALA A 427 24.60 59.18 9.42
CA ALA A 427 25.63 59.17 10.45
C ALA A 427 25.08 59.63 11.80
N SER A 428 25.72 59.16 12.86
CA SER A 428 25.49 59.57 14.23
C SER A 428 26.81 59.88 14.91
N VAL A 429 26.92 61.09 15.46
CA VAL A 429 28.13 61.56 16.16
C VAL A 429 28.42 60.81 17.47
N ASN A 430 27.42 60.12 18.03
CA ASN A 430 27.53 59.41 19.30
C ASN A 430 27.42 57.89 19.15
N SER A 431 27.56 57.35 17.93
CA SER A 431 27.40 55.91 17.66
C SER A 431 26.08 55.39 18.26
N ASN A 432 24.98 55.87 17.68
CA ASN A 432 23.63 55.50 18.12
C ASN A 432 22.70 55.38 16.91
N TRP A 433 23.24 54.91 15.78
CA TRP A 433 22.48 54.68 14.56
C TRP A 433 22.48 53.18 14.24
N PRO A 434 21.35 52.60 13.81
CA PRO A 434 20.03 53.22 13.66
C PRO A 434 19.23 53.31 14.98
N ASN A 435 19.71 52.74 16.08
CA ASN A 435 18.98 52.62 17.36
C ASN A 435 17.56 52.07 17.17
N GLN A 436 17.45 51.07 16.29
CA GLN A 436 16.25 50.30 16.01
C GLN A 436 16.61 48.82 16.01
N ARG A 437 15.60 47.95 16.14
CA ARG A 437 15.80 46.52 15.96
C ARG A 437 16.22 46.24 14.50
N LEU A 438 17.25 45.43 14.32
CA LEU A 438 17.67 44.92 13.01
C LEU A 438 17.00 43.56 12.73
N PRO A 439 16.77 43.18 11.45
CA PRO A 439 16.99 43.98 10.24
C PRO A 439 15.98 45.13 10.09
N LEU A 440 16.39 46.21 9.44
CA LEU A 440 15.64 47.47 9.31
C LEU A 440 15.36 47.81 7.84
N ASP A 441 14.18 48.35 7.55
CA ASP A 441 13.83 48.93 6.24
C ASP A 441 14.37 50.35 6.13
N LEU A 442 15.31 50.60 5.23
CA LEU A 442 15.88 51.94 5.04
C LEU A 442 14.97 52.82 4.18
N PHE A 443 14.67 52.38 2.96
CA PHE A 443 13.88 53.13 1.97
C PHE A 443 13.32 52.20 0.88
N LYS A 444 12.35 52.70 0.10
CA LYS A 444 11.91 52.10 -1.18
C LYS A 444 12.62 52.77 -2.33
N PHE A 445 13.16 51.96 -3.24
CA PHE A 445 13.67 52.44 -4.50
C PHE A 445 12.68 52.13 -5.62
N ASN A 446 12.19 53.17 -6.29
CA ASN A 446 11.14 53.05 -7.30
C ASN A 446 11.73 53.23 -8.71
N PHE A 447 11.45 52.27 -9.60
CA PHE A 447 11.88 52.28 -11.00
C PHE A 447 10.71 52.04 -11.94
N LYS A 448 10.83 52.55 -13.16
CA LYS A 448 10.12 52.04 -14.34
C LYS A 448 11.07 51.07 -15.06
N VAL A 449 10.64 49.84 -15.26
CA VAL A 449 11.29 48.89 -16.17
C VAL A 449 11.01 49.35 -17.60
N LYS A 450 12.04 49.51 -18.42
CA LYS A 450 11.84 50.00 -19.78
C LYS A 450 11.05 49.02 -20.64
N ASP A 451 10.34 49.60 -21.60
CA ASP A 451 9.56 48.89 -22.59
C ASP A 451 10.49 48.15 -23.59
N GLY A 452 10.01 47.02 -24.14
CA GLY A 452 10.71 46.26 -25.18
C GLY A 452 11.84 45.33 -24.71
N LEU A 453 11.90 44.98 -23.42
CA LEU A 453 12.85 43.98 -22.91
C LEU A 453 12.34 42.56 -23.16
N SER A 454 13.23 41.65 -23.53
CA SER A 454 12.87 40.26 -23.85
C SER A 454 12.79 39.38 -22.58
N VAL A 455 11.93 38.36 -22.60
CA VAL A 455 11.86 37.37 -21.51
C VAL A 455 13.22 36.69 -21.32
N GLY A 456 13.63 36.57 -20.06
CA GLY A 456 14.92 36.01 -19.65
C GLY A 456 16.05 37.04 -19.64
N GLU A 457 15.86 38.26 -20.16
CA GLU A 457 16.84 39.32 -19.94
C GLU A 457 16.98 39.64 -18.45
N GLN A 458 18.19 40.00 -18.04
CA GLN A 458 18.49 40.35 -16.65
C GLN A 458 18.96 41.80 -16.54
N THR A 459 18.69 42.42 -15.40
CA THR A 459 19.30 43.69 -14.97
C THR A 459 19.74 43.55 -13.52
N ARG A 460 20.86 44.19 -13.17
CA ARG A 460 21.46 44.07 -11.83
C ARG A 460 21.20 45.31 -11.01
N LEU A 461 21.12 45.08 -9.70
CA LEU A 461 21.21 46.10 -8.67
C LEU A 461 22.36 45.73 -7.75
N ASN A 462 23.42 46.53 -7.81
CA ASN A 462 24.59 46.33 -6.96
C ASN A 462 24.67 47.43 -5.91
N PHE A 463 25.46 47.17 -4.87
CA PHE A 463 25.75 48.17 -3.85
C PHE A 463 27.25 48.30 -3.64
N SER A 464 27.71 49.52 -3.38
CA SER A 464 29.07 49.80 -2.90
C SER A 464 29.02 50.70 -1.67
N SER A 465 30.07 50.68 -0.84
CA SER A 465 30.15 51.56 0.32
C SER A 465 30.84 52.88 -0.02
N THR A 466 30.48 53.92 0.74
CA THR A 466 31.18 55.20 0.78
C THR A 466 31.76 55.46 2.17
N SER A 467 31.11 54.96 3.22
CA SER A 467 31.55 55.10 4.60
C SER A 467 30.95 53.99 5.46
N LEU A 468 31.76 53.44 6.36
CA LEU A 468 31.38 52.35 7.28
C LEU A 468 31.77 52.72 8.71
N SER A 469 31.15 52.02 9.65
CA SER A 469 31.50 52.09 11.05
C SER A 469 32.84 51.41 11.32
N ASN A 470 33.59 51.92 12.30
CA ASN A 470 34.93 51.40 12.58
C ASN A 470 34.86 49.93 13.04
N GLY A 471 35.69 49.07 12.45
CA GLY A 471 35.67 47.63 12.72
C GLY A 471 34.70 46.84 11.83
N TYR A 472 33.94 47.51 10.95
CA TYR A 472 33.03 46.86 10.01
C TYR A 472 33.56 46.87 8.57
N THR A 473 33.33 45.77 7.86
CA THR A 473 33.42 45.69 6.39
C THR A 473 32.04 45.86 5.75
N PHE A 474 32.00 46.05 4.42
CA PHE A 474 30.74 46.12 3.68
C PHE A 474 30.51 44.82 2.92
N GLN A 475 29.44 44.11 3.25
CA GLN A 475 29.06 42.87 2.58
C GLN A 475 27.63 42.98 2.03
N PRO A 476 27.42 43.66 0.89
CA PRO A 476 26.09 43.80 0.31
C PRO A 476 25.62 42.50 -0.34
N THR A 477 24.30 42.31 -0.39
CA THR A 477 23.68 41.30 -1.25
C THR A 477 23.13 41.99 -2.50
N ASN A 478 23.86 41.86 -3.61
CA ASN A 478 23.43 42.35 -4.91
C ASN A 478 22.23 41.52 -5.43
N SER A 479 21.36 42.14 -6.24
CA SER A 479 20.14 41.52 -6.73
C SER A 479 20.10 41.47 -8.25
N VAL A 480 19.60 40.36 -8.82
CA VAL A 480 19.41 40.19 -10.26
C VAL A 480 17.92 40.18 -10.59
N LEU A 481 17.42 41.25 -11.19
CA LEU A 481 16.04 41.28 -11.67
C LEU A 481 15.97 40.56 -13.02
N THR A 482 15.04 39.61 -13.15
CA THR A 482 14.86 38.84 -14.40
C THR A 482 13.55 39.23 -15.07
N VAL A 483 13.63 39.63 -16.33
CA VAL A 483 12.48 39.98 -17.15
C VAL A 483 11.66 38.73 -17.46
N THR A 484 10.38 38.79 -17.18
CA THR A 484 9.38 37.76 -17.46
C THR A 484 8.28 38.31 -18.37
N ASN A 485 7.38 37.42 -18.79
CA ASN A 485 6.13 37.77 -19.43
C ASN A 485 4.98 37.10 -18.68
N VAL A 486 4.95 37.32 -17.36
CA VAL A 486 3.95 36.72 -16.47
C VAL A 486 2.84 37.75 -16.32
N THR A 487 1.72 37.45 -16.95
CA THR A 487 0.57 38.35 -17.03
C THR A 487 -0.68 37.68 -16.46
N LEU A 488 -1.71 38.48 -16.20
CA LEU A 488 -3.05 38.03 -15.82
C LEU A 488 -3.80 37.36 -16.98
N ASP A 489 -3.24 37.30 -18.18
CA ASP A 489 -3.73 36.47 -19.28
C ASP A 489 -3.34 35.01 -19.00
N ILE A 490 -4.17 34.31 -18.24
CA ILE A 490 -3.98 32.93 -17.76
C ILE A 490 -4.22 31.92 -18.87
N ASP A 491 -5.15 32.15 -19.80
CA ASP A 491 -5.41 31.23 -20.91
C ASP A 491 -4.58 31.52 -22.17
N GLY A 492 -3.85 32.65 -22.19
CA GLY A 492 -2.88 33.01 -23.19
C GLY A 492 -3.50 33.56 -24.48
N ASP A 493 -4.71 34.10 -24.44
CA ASP A 493 -5.40 34.61 -25.62
C ASP A 493 -5.02 36.06 -26.01
N GLY A 494 -4.16 36.69 -25.20
CA GLY A 494 -3.68 38.06 -25.38
C GLY A 494 -4.55 39.12 -24.71
N SER A 495 -5.51 38.73 -23.88
CA SER A 495 -6.34 39.63 -23.05
C SER A 495 -6.45 39.10 -21.62
N SER A 496 -6.59 39.99 -20.63
CA SER A 496 -6.93 39.59 -19.26
C SER A 496 -8.41 39.84 -19.01
N ASP A 497 -9.24 38.81 -19.05
CA ASP A 497 -10.69 38.92 -18.93
C ASP A 497 -11.23 38.28 -17.64
N ALA A 498 -12.25 38.91 -17.03
CA ALA A 498 -12.76 38.47 -15.74
C ALA A 498 -13.40 37.06 -15.77
N LEU A 499 -14.03 36.69 -16.89
CA LEU A 499 -14.78 35.44 -17.05
C LEU A 499 -13.93 34.27 -17.58
N THR A 500 -12.74 34.56 -18.08
CA THR A 500 -11.73 33.56 -18.45
C THR A 500 -10.67 33.54 -17.35
N ASP A 501 -9.80 34.53 -17.33
CA ASP A 501 -8.58 34.56 -16.51
C ASP A 501 -8.85 34.76 -15.03
N GLY A 502 -9.74 35.70 -14.70
CA GLY A 502 -10.19 35.90 -13.32
C GLY A 502 -10.87 34.65 -12.76
N LEU A 503 -11.67 33.96 -13.57
CA LEU A 503 -12.37 32.74 -13.19
C LEU A 503 -11.42 31.55 -13.06
N LEU A 504 -10.47 31.38 -13.98
CA LEU A 504 -9.41 30.36 -13.91
C LEU A 504 -8.58 30.53 -12.65
N THR A 505 -8.16 31.76 -12.36
CA THR A 505 -7.42 32.11 -11.15
C THR A 505 -8.20 31.73 -9.90
N LEU A 506 -9.45 32.17 -9.79
CA LEU A 506 -10.26 31.93 -8.60
C LEU A 506 -10.52 30.43 -8.39
N ARG A 507 -10.80 29.67 -9.47
CA ARG A 507 -10.97 28.21 -9.39
C ARG A 507 -9.69 27.51 -8.96
N TYR A 508 -8.56 27.88 -9.54
CA TYR A 508 -7.28 27.31 -9.13
C TYR A 508 -7.01 27.52 -7.63
N LEU A 509 -7.24 28.73 -7.12
CA LEU A 509 -7.03 29.06 -5.70
C LEU A 509 -8.03 28.35 -4.77
N PHE A 510 -9.22 27.99 -5.25
CA PHE A 510 -10.15 27.09 -4.54
C PHE A 510 -9.77 25.60 -4.63
N GLY A 511 -8.68 25.26 -5.32
CA GLY A 511 -8.15 23.89 -5.41
C GLY A 511 -8.71 23.05 -6.56
N PHE A 512 -9.36 23.65 -7.56
CA PHE A 512 -9.78 22.94 -8.76
C PHE A 512 -8.57 22.66 -9.67
N GLN A 513 -8.34 21.40 -10.08
CA GLN A 513 -7.12 21.00 -10.80
C GLN A 513 -7.38 20.29 -12.16
N ASP A 514 -8.58 19.73 -12.35
CA ASP A 514 -8.93 18.95 -13.55
C ASP A 514 -9.80 19.76 -14.53
N ASN A 515 -10.64 19.10 -15.34
CA ASN A 515 -11.57 19.76 -16.26
C ASN A 515 -12.47 20.82 -15.59
N THR A 516 -12.71 20.71 -14.28
CA THR A 516 -13.46 21.73 -13.51
C THR A 516 -12.73 23.07 -13.45
N LEU A 517 -11.39 23.07 -13.50
CA LEU A 517 -10.58 24.29 -13.59
C LEU A 517 -10.97 25.10 -14.84
N ILE A 518 -10.97 24.44 -16.00
CA ILE A 518 -11.13 25.09 -17.31
C ILE A 518 -12.58 25.15 -17.83
N HIS A 519 -13.53 24.50 -17.17
CA HIS A 519 -14.90 24.34 -17.70
C HIS A 519 -15.58 25.69 -18.00
N ASN A 520 -15.79 26.01 -19.28
CA ASN A 520 -16.33 27.29 -19.76
C ASN A 520 -15.56 28.53 -19.27
N ALA A 521 -14.27 28.39 -19.02
CA ALA A 521 -13.40 29.48 -18.54
C ALA A 521 -12.19 29.71 -19.47
N ILE A 522 -12.26 29.22 -20.71
CA ILE A 522 -11.21 29.35 -21.72
C ILE A 522 -11.76 30.20 -22.87
N GLY A 523 -11.02 31.24 -23.26
CA GLY A 523 -11.32 32.18 -24.32
C GLY A 523 -11.23 31.55 -25.72
N ALA A 524 -11.78 32.27 -26.70
CA ALA A 524 -11.89 31.77 -28.08
C ALA A 524 -10.52 31.62 -28.78
N ASN A 525 -9.50 32.35 -28.33
CA ASN A 525 -8.15 32.33 -28.91
C ASN A 525 -7.08 31.83 -27.93
N ALA A 526 -7.51 31.16 -26.86
CA ALA A 526 -6.62 30.67 -25.82
C ALA A 526 -5.52 29.75 -26.37
N LEU A 527 -4.28 29.99 -25.92
CA LEU A 527 -3.14 29.12 -26.20
C LEU A 527 -3.03 27.98 -25.19
N ARG A 528 -3.49 28.20 -23.95
CA ARG A 528 -3.52 27.21 -22.86
C ARG A 528 -4.92 26.64 -22.72
N VAL A 529 -5.22 25.63 -23.54
CA VAL A 529 -6.57 25.04 -23.65
C VAL A 529 -6.83 23.82 -22.74
N SER A 530 -5.81 23.33 -22.04
CA SER A 530 -5.93 22.14 -21.17
C SER A 530 -5.76 22.49 -19.70
N ALA A 531 -6.44 21.76 -18.82
CA ALA A 531 -6.32 21.93 -17.37
C ALA A 531 -4.87 21.75 -16.90
N ALA A 532 -4.14 20.80 -17.50
CA ALA A 532 -2.73 20.57 -17.19
C ALA A 532 -1.84 21.78 -17.54
N ASN A 533 -2.04 22.42 -18.69
CA ASN A 533 -1.23 23.58 -19.09
C ASN A 533 -1.58 24.83 -18.28
N VAL A 534 -2.86 25.07 -18.00
CA VAL A 534 -3.29 26.17 -17.13
C VAL A 534 -2.75 25.98 -15.72
N LYS A 535 -2.89 24.78 -15.15
CA LYS A 535 -2.37 24.46 -13.83
C LYS A 535 -0.85 24.63 -13.76
N ALA A 536 -0.10 24.11 -14.73
CA ALA A 536 1.35 24.25 -14.75
C ALA A 536 1.79 25.72 -14.77
N PHE A 537 1.12 26.57 -15.56
CA PHE A 537 1.37 28.01 -15.58
C PHE A 537 1.07 28.66 -14.23
N LEU A 538 -0.07 28.35 -13.61
CA LEU A 538 -0.46 28.91 -12.31
C LEU A 538 0.44 28.41 -11.17
N ASP A 539 0.83 27.14 -11.15
CA ASP A 539 1.76 26.58 -10.16
C ASP A 539 3.12 27.28 -10.24
N GLN A 540 3.66 27.46 -11.44
CA GLN A 540 4.96 28.10 -11.65
C GLN A 540 4.98 29.58 -11.24
N ASN A 541 3.81 30.22 -11.26
CA ASN A 541 3.67 31.67 -11.05
C ASN A 541 2.80 32.03 -9.84
N LYS A 542 2.43 31.06 -8.98
CA LYS A 542 1.43 31.26 -7.92
C LYS A 542 1.76 32.46 -7.02
N LEU A 543 2.93 32.45 -6.39
CA LEU A 543 3.34 33.55 -5.51
C LEU A 543 3.83 34.79 -6.27
N LEU A 544 4.17 34.63 -7.56
CA LEU A 544 4.67 35.74 -8.38
C LEU A 544 3.53 36.63 -8.91
N LEU A 545 2.43 36.00 -9.30
CA LEU A 545 1.30 36.62 -10.00
C LEU A 545 0.05 36.73 -9.11
N LEU A 546 -0.18 35.77 -8.22
CA LEU A 546 -1.44 35.63 -7.50
C LEU A 546 -1.36 36.06 -6.03
N ASP A 547 -0.20 36.45 -5.49
CA ASP A 547 -0.10 37.09 -4.16
C ASP A 547 -0.21 38.62 -4.33
N VAL A 548 -1.46 39.06 -4.36
CA VAL A 548 -1.85 40.43 -4.73
C VAL A 548 -1.66 41.35 -3.53
N ASP A 549 -2.06 40.91 -2.34
CA ASP A 549 -1.94 41.71 -1.11
C ASP A 549 -0.53 41.63 -0.46
N GLY A 550 0.32 40.74 -0.97
CA GLY A 550 1.74 40.65 -0.62
C GLY A 550 1.97 40.09 0.77
N ASN A 551 1.10 39.20 1.24
CA ASN A 551 1.23 38.54 2.55
C ASN A 551 2.08 37.25 2.50
N GLY A 552 2.60 36.88 1.32
CA GLY A 552 3.39 35.66 1.10
C GLY A 552 2.53 34.42 0.80
N SER A 553 1.22 34.58 0.64
CA SER A 553 0.26 33.54 0.29
C SER A 553 -0.64 34.03 -0.83
N ALA A 554 -1.13 33.11 -1.65
CA ALA A 554 -2.12 33.40 -2.67
C ALA A 554 -3.39 32.62 -2.35
N ASP A 555 -4.42 33.32 -1.85
CA ASP A 555 -5.67 32.74 -1.39
C ASP A 555 -6.87 33.23 -2.22
N ALA A 556 -7.89 32.39 -2.34
CA ALA A 556 -9.03 32.67 -3.22
C ALA A 556 -9.83 33.92 -2.80
N LEU A 557 -9.97 34.16 -1.49
CA LEU A 557 -10.85 35.22 -0.95
C LEU A 557 -10.12 36.55 -0.72
N THR A 558 -8.80 36.54 -0.66
CA THR A 558 -7.98 37.75 -0.55
C THR A 558 -7.44 38.11 -1.91
N ASP A 559 -6.75 37.21 -2.60
CA ASP A 559 -6.06 37.56 -3.84
C ASP A 559 -6.87 37.28 -5.09
N GLY A 560 -7.43 36.07 -5.19
CA GLY A 560 -8.28 35.70 -6.32
C GLY A 560 -9.48 36.64 -6.47
N LEU A 561 -10.05 37.07 -5.35
CA LEU A 561 -11.14 38.03 -5.33
C LEU A 561 -10.70 39.43 -5.75
N LEU A 562 -9.50 39.88 -5.37
CA LEU A 562 -8.95 41.17 -5.81
C LEU A 562 -8.70 41.19 -7.32
N ILE A 563 -8.10 40.13 -7.88
CA ILE A 563 -7.90 39.96 -9.32
C ILE A 563 -9.25 40.01 -10.04
N LEU A 564 -10.21 39.20 -9.60
CA LEU A 564 -11.52 39.13 -10.25
C LEU A 564 -12.24 40.48 -10.23
N ARG A 565 -12.23 41.18 -9.09
CA ARG A 565 -12.82 42.53 -8.95
C ARG A 565 -12.14 43.55 -9.86
N TYR A 566 -10.81 43.53 -9.92
CA TYR A 566 -10.04 44.40 -10.79
C TYR A 566 -10.39 44.18 -12.26
N LEU A 567 -10.45 42.93 -12.72
CA LEU A 567 -10.81 42.59 -14.11
C LEU A 567 -12.27 42.97 -14.45
N PHE A 568 -13.17 42.99 -13.44
CA PHE A 568 -14.51 43.57 -13.60
C PHE A 568 -14.54 45.12 -13.54
N GLY A 569 -13.39 45.78 -13.35
CA GLY A 569 -13.25 47.23 -13.35
C GLY A 569 -13.59 47.91 -12.01
N PHE A 570 -13.63 47.17 -10.90
CA PHE A 570 -13.84 47.73 -9.57
C PHE A 570 -12.67 48.63 -9.14
N LYS A 571 -12.94 49.69 -8.39
CA LYS A 571 -11.96 50.70 -7.98
C LYS A 571 -12.15 51.10 -6.52
N ASP A 572 -11.17 51.80 -5.97
CA ASP A 572 -11.20 52.37 -4.62
C ASP A 572 -11.61 51.33 -3.57
N ASN A 573 -12.47 51.71 -2.62
CA ASN A 573 -12.93 50.80 -1.58
C ASN A 573 -13.65 49.56 -2.15
N THR A 574 -14.29 49.65 -3.32
CA THR A 574 -14.99 48.49 -3.90
C THR A 574 -14.04 47.41 -4.42
N LEU A 575 -12.79 47.78 -4.74
CA LEU A 575 -11.73 46.83 -5.07
C LEU A 575 -11.35 46.01 -3.83
N ILE A 576 -11.05 46.68 -2.71
CA ILE A 576 -10.38 46.07 -1.55
C ILE A 576 -11.31 45.58 -0.43
N ASN A 577 -12.59 45.99 -0.42
CA ASN A 577 -13.48 45.76 0.72
C ASN A 577 -13.58 44.26 1.11
N ASN A 578 -13.18 43.94 2.35
CA ASN A 578 -13.11 42.59 2.91
C ASN A 578 -12.30 41.58 2.06
N ALA A 579 -11.29 42.06 1.33
CA ALA A 579 -10.44 41.22 0.48
C ALA A 579 -8.94 41.40 0.77
N ILE A 580 -8.57 42.14 1.83
CA ILE A 580 -7.17 42.25 2.29
C ILE A 580 -6.94 41.19 3.37
N GLY A 581 -5.94 40.33 3.17
CA GLY A 581 -5.56 39.26 4.07
C GLY A 581 -4.81 39.72 5.30
N ASN A 582 -4.63 38.80 6.25
CA ASN A 582 -3.84 39.06 7.44
C ASN A 582 -2.35 39.11 7.09
N GLY A 583 -1.62 40.10 7.59
CA GLY A 583 -0.19 40.27 7.27
C GLY A 583 0.07 40.88 5.89
N ALA A 584 -0.97 41.36 5.19
CA ALA A 584 -0.84 42.04 3.90
C ALA A 584 0.13 43.23 3.96
N THR A 585 1.01 43.31 2.97
CA THR A 585 1.95 44.44 2.80
C THR A 585 1.39 45.52 1.89
N ARG A 586 0.40 45.19 1.05
CA ARG A 586 -0.39 46.12 0.23
C ARG A 586 -1.80 46.17 0.80
N THR A 587 -2.18 47.31 1.37
CA THR A 587 -3.44 47.43 2.14
C THR A 587 -4.39 48.47 1.56
N THR A 588 -3.90 49.30 0.64
CA THR A 588 -4.69 50.36 0.01
C THR A 588 -5.10 50.00 -1.41
N ALA A 589 -6.22 50.57 -1.89
CA ALA A 589 -6.71 50.33 -3.24
C ALA A 589 -5.72 50.78 -4.32
N ASP A 590 -4.95 51.84 -4.06
CA ASP A 590 -3.93 52.35 -4.98
C ASP A 590 -2.74 51.40 -5.09
N GLU A 591 -2.26 50.83 -3.98
CA GLU A 591 -1.17 49.84 -4.00
C GLU A 591 -1.58 48.57 -4.75
N ILE A 592 -2.78 48.05 -4.46
CA ILE A 592 -3.32 46.84 -5.11
C ILE A 592 -3.52 47.08 -6.60
N LYS A 593 -4.15 48.21 -6.97
CA LYS A 593 -4.33 48.58 -8.37
C LYS A 593 -3.00 48.72 -9.10
N THR A 594 -2.01 49.37 -8.47
CA THR A 594 -0.68 49.54 -9.06
C THR A 594 -0.02 48.19 -9.32
N TYR A 595 -0.15 47.24 -8.39
CA TYR A 595 0.33 45.87 -8.60
C TYR A 595 -0.41 45.19 -9.75
N LEU A 596 -1.74 45.17 -9.75
CA LEU A 596 -2.52 44.48 -10.78
C LEU A 596 -2.29 45.07 -12.17
N GLN A 597 -2.19 46.39 -12.30
CA GLN A 597 -1.84 47.05 -13.56
C GLN A 597 -0.43 46.68 -14.07
N SER A 598 0.45 46.20 -13.19
CA SER A 598 1.80 45.79 -13.59
C SER A 598 1.90 44.38 -14.16
N VAL A 599 0.86 43.58 -13.95
CA VAL A 599 0.73 42.21 -14.45
C VAL A 599 -0.44 42.06 -15.42
N ASP A 600 -1.21 43.12 -15.66
CA ASP A 600 -2.24 43.17 -16.68
C ASP A 600 -1.67 43.56 -18.05
N LEU A 601 -2.24 43.03 -19.14
CA LEU A 601 -1.76 43.24 -20.52
C LEU A 601 -2.19 44.60 -21.12
#